data_AF-A0A8T5U000-F1
#
_entry.id   AF-A0A8T5U000-F1
#
_cell.length_a   1.000
_cell.length_b   1.000
_cell.length_c   1.000
_cell.angle_alpha   90.00
_cell.angle_beta   90.00
_cell.angle_gamma   90.00
#
_symmetry.space_group_name_H-M   'P 1'
#
loop_
_entity.id
_entity.type
_entity.pdbx_description
1 polymer ?
#
loop_
_entity_poly.entity_id
_entity_poly.type
_entity_poly.pdbx_seq_one_letter_code
_entity_poly.pdbx_strand_id
1 'polypeptide(L)' 'MSKFDRHKKVSEEYIYPHKHCKSCDQIIEEGLSYCPDCYQKLQDKKEKKWYKRKKKEEN' A
#
# COMPACT_ATOMS: atom_id res chain seq x y z
N MET A 1 22.69 21.27 23.02
CA MET A 1 22.10 19.95 22.74
C MET A 1 23.00 19.17 21.80
N SER A 2 23.44 17.99 22.23
CA SER A 2 24.33 17.12 21.46
C SER A 2 23.59 16.52 20.24
N LYS A 3 24.32 16.20 19.15
CA LYS A 3 23.74 15.54 17.97
C LYS A 3 23.09 14.19 18.30
N PHE A 4 23.45 13.60 19.44
CA PHE A 4 22.99 12.30 19.92
C PHE A 4 21.61 12.32 20.63
N ASP A 5 21.08 13.50 20.98
CA ASP A 5 19.78 13.63 21.67
C ASP A 5 18.56 13.42 20.74
N ARG A 6 18.77 13.29 19.42
CA ARG A 6 17.68 13.24 18.43
C ARG A 6 17.02 11.86 18.28
N HIS A 7 17.48 10.85 19.00
CA HIS A 7 16.98 9.47 18.89
C HIS A 7 16.34 8.99 20.19
N LYS A 8 15.43 9.78 20.74
CA LYS A 8 14.51 9.32 21.78
C LYS A 8 13.38 8.57 21.07
N LYS A 9 13.44 7.24 21.02
CA LYS A 9 12.38 6.39 20.43
C LYS A 9 11.05 6.71 21.10
N VAL A 10 10.09 7.18 20.31
CA VAL A 10 8.70 7.39 20.73
C VAL A 10 7.98 6.07 20.54
N SER A 11 7.54 5.50 21.67
CA SER A 11 6.69 4.32 21.90
C SER A 11 7.09 2.95 21.30
N GLU A 12 7.01 1.92 22.16
CA GLU A 12 7.15 0.48 21.85
C GLU A 12 5.86 -0.12 21.25
N GLU A 13 4.95 0.70 20.72
CA GLU A 13 3.70 0.22 20.14
C GLU A 13 3.91 -0.21 18.68
N TYR A 14 3.61 -1.47 18.40
CA TYR A 14 3.63 -2.02 17.04
C TYR A 14 2.46 -1.45 16.23
N ILE A 15 2.71 -0.39 15.46
CA ILE A 15 1.75 0.18 14.52
C ILE A 15 1.66 -0.74 13.30
N TYR A 16 0.55 -1.46 13.16
CA TYR A 16 0.31 -2.33 12.03
C TYR A 16 -0.03 -1.52 10.76
N PRO A 17 0.69 -1.72 9.63
CA PRO A 17 0.47 -0.94 8.42
C PRO A 17 -0.81 -1.38 7.70
N HIS A 18 -1.94 -0.75 8.03
CA HIS A 18 -3.20 -0.96 7.31
C HIS A 18 -3.16 -0.33 5.91
N LYS A 19 -3.71 -1.03 4.91
CA LYS A 19 -3.90 -0.49 3.55
C LYS A 19 -5.14 0.39 3.55
N HIS A 20 -5.08 1.51 2.83
CA HIS A 20 -6.22 2.41 2.65
C HIS A 20 -6.65 2.43 1.19
N CYS A 21 -7.96 2.56 0.95
CA CYS A 21 -8.50 2.70 -0.39
C CYS A 21 -8.21 4.10 -0.93
N LYS A 22 -7.68 4.20 -2.15
CA LYS A 22 -7.34 5.51 -2.75
C LYS A 22 -8.53 6.41 -3.08
N SER A 23 -9.74 5.86 -3.03
CA SER A 23 -10.94 6.54 -3.52
C SER A 23 -11.94 6.86 -2.42
N CYS A 24 -11.97 6.08 -1.34
CA CYS A 24 -12.83 6.35 -0.18
C CYS A 24 -12.03 6.49 1.12
N ASP A 25 -10.71 6.36 1.08
CA ASP A 25 -9.78 6.40 2.23
C ASP A 25 -10.11 5.42 3.37
N GLN A 26 -11.00 4.46 3.12
CA GLN A 26 -11.35 3.43 4.09
C GLN A 26 -10.22 2.42 4.28
N ILE A 27 -10.12 1.92 5.50
CA ILE A 27 -9.17 0.87 5.87
C ILE A 27 -9.62 -0.43 5.20
N ILE A 28 -8.69 -1.06 4.50
CA ILE A 28 -8.90 -2.30 3.79
C ILE A 28 -8.25 -3.43 4.58
N GLU A 29 -9.07 -4.43 4.91
CA GLU A 29 -8.62 -5.65 5.53
C GLU A 29 -7.63 -6.42 4.65
N GLU A 30 -6.73 -7.16 5.29
CA GLU A 30 -5.76 -7.96 4.56
C GLU A 30 -6.43 -9.06 3.74
N GLY A 31 -5.95 -9.28 2.51
CA GLY A 31 -6.45 -10.32 1.62
C GLY A 31 -7.59 -9.89 0.67
N LEU A 32 -8.18 -8.71 0.86
CA LEU A 32 -9.18 -8.19 -0.08
C LEU A 32 -8.51 -7.67 -1.37
N SER A 33 -9.07 -8.08 -2.51
CA SER A 33 -8.69 -7.62 -3.85
C SER A 33 -9.51 -6.41 -4.32
N TYR A 34 -10.49 -5.99 -3.52
CA TYR A 34 -11.39 -4.88 -3.79
C TYR A 34 -11.72 -4.15 -2.48
N CYS A 35 -12.13 -2.89 -2.58
CA CYS A 35 -12.62 -2.15 -1.41
C CYS A 35 -14.10 -2.47 -1.16
N PRO A 36 -14.52 -2.77 0.08
CA PRO A 36 -15.92 -3.11 0.39
C PRO A 36 -16.91 -1.94 0.19
N ASP A 37 -16.48 -0.68 0.37
CA ASP A 37 -17.37 0.47 0.28
C ASP A 37 -17.53 1.01 -1.14
N CYS A 38 -16.41 1.18 -1.86
CA CYS A 38 -16.43 1.76 -3.20
C CYS A 38 -16.38 0.71 -4.32
N TYR A 39 -16.29 -0.58 -3.97
CA TYR A 39 -16.18 -1.73 -4.88
C TYR A 39 -15.02 -1.63 -5.88
N GLN A 40 -14.08 -0.72 -5.65
CA GLN A 40 -12.97 -0.49 -6.56
C GLN A 40 -11.93 -1.58 -6.39
N LYS A 41 -11.51 -2.17 -7.52
CA LYS A 41 -10.46 -3.20 -7.55
C LYS A 41 -9.13 -2.59 -7.14
N LEU A 42 -8.51 -3.16 -6.11
CA LEU A 42 -7.16 -2.84 -5.67
C LEU A 42 -6.21 -3.55 -6.61
N GLN A 43 -5.92 -2.90 -7.75
CA GLN A 43 -5.06 -3.49 -8.79
C GLN A 43 -3.72 -3.93 -8.18
N ASP A 44 -3.43 -5.22 -8.29
CA ASP A 44 -2.16 -5.79 -7.88
C ASP A 44 -1.05 -5.24 -8.80
N LYS A 45 0.02 -4.71 -8.21
CA LYS A 45 1.13 -4.13 -8.98
C LYS A 45 1.81 -5.16 -9.90
N LYS A 46 1.63 -6.46 -9.65
CA LYS A 46 2.21 -7.54 -10.48
C LYS A 46 1.58 -7.62 -11.87
N GLU A 47 0.25 -7.50 -11.99
CA GLU A 47 -0.43 -7.57 -13.30
C GLU A 47 0.01 -6.47 -14.26
N LYS A 48 0.18 -5.24 -13.76
CA LYS A 48 0.62 -4.09 -14.59
C LYS A 48 1.99 -4.30 -15.21
N LYS A 49 2.92 -4.95 -14.51
CA LYS A 49 4.28 -5.20 -15.02
C LYS A 49 4.26 -6.24 -16.13
N TRP A 50 3.51 -7.32 -15.96
CA TRP A 50 3.38 -8.35 -16.98
C TRP A 50 2.73 -7.81 -18.26
N TYR A 51 1.61 -7.10 -18.15
CA TYR A 51 0.93 -6.50 -19.32
C TYR A 51 1.83 -5.52 -20.09
N LYS A 52 2.57 -4.65 -19.38
CA LYS A 52 3.52 -3.72 -20.03
C LYS A 52 4.66 -4.43 -20.75
N ARG A 53 5.15 -5.55 -20.21
CA ARG A 53 6.20 -6.35 -20.85
C ARG A 53 5.68 -7.01 -22.13
N LYS A 54 4.51 -7.65 -22.06
CA LYS A 54 3.88 -8.30 -23.22
C LYS A 54 3.61 -7.30 -24.36
N LYS A 55 3.05 -6.13 -24.04
CA LYS A 55 2.76 -5.08 -25.03
C LYS A 55 4.02 -4.51 -25.72
N LYS A 56 5.19 -4.59 -25.05
CA LYS A 56 6.48 -4.20 -25.62
C LYS A 56 7.08 -5.29 -26.52
N GLU A 57 6.68 -6.55 -26.36
CA GLU A 57 7.09 -7.66 -27.24
C GLU A 57 6.22 -7.74 -28.51
N GLU A 58 5.00 -7.16 -28.49
CA GLU A 58 4.07 -7.10 -29.63
C GLU A 58 4.27 -5.86 -30.55
N ASN A 59 5.13 -4.90 -30.18
CA ASN A 59 5.56 -3.76 -31.02
C ASN A 59 7.01 -3.95 -31.46
#